data_AF-A0A961XVN7-F1
#
_entry.id   AF-A0A961XVN7-F1
#
_cell.length_a   1.000
_cell.length_b   1.000
_cell.length_c   1.000
_cell.angle_alpha   90.00
_cell.angle_beta   90.00
_cell.angle_gamma   90.00
#
_symmetry.space_group_name_H-M   'P 1'
#
loop_
_entity.id
_entity.type
_entity.pdbx_description
1 polymer ?
#
loop_
_entity_poly.entity_id
_entity_poly.type
_entity_poly.pdbx_seq_one_letter_code
_entity_poly.pdbx_strand_id
1 'polypeptide(L)'
;VGGIIVVFAVPMLDKLKIDDVVGAIPVHLLAGIWGTLAVVITNPDATLWGQFASIVIVGAFVFVVSFIIWAVIKGTMGIRVSEEEEVMGLDKAEVGVEAYPEFGVG
;
A
#
# COMPACT_ATOMS: atom_id res chain seq x y z
N VAL A 1 10.74 4.61 16.03
CA VAL A 1 9.62 3.64 16.19
C VAL A 1 9.05 3.19 14.85
N GLY A 2 8.69 4.10 13.93
CA GLY A 2 8.19 3.72 12.59
C GLY A 2 9.09 2.70 11.85
N GLY A 3 10.40 2.93 11.79
CA GLY A 3 11.32 1.93 11.19
C GLY A 3 11.33 0.56 11.89
N ILE A 4 11.11 0.51 13.20
CA ILE A 4 10.99 -0.76 13.95
C ILE A 4 9.71 -1.49 13.53
N ILE A 5 8.58 -0.77 13.40
CA ILE A 5 7.32 -1.33 12.92
C ILE A 5 7.51 -1.98 11.55
N VAL A 6 8.20 -1.31 10.63
CA VAL A 6 8.45 -1.83 9.27
C VAL A 6 9.22 -3.14 9.29
N VAL A 7 10.29 -3.23 10.10
CA VAL A 7 11.13 -4.44 10.22
C VAL A 7 10.32 -5.67 10.63
N PHE A 8 9.28 -5.52 11.44
CA PHE A 8 8.43 -6.64 11.85
C PHE A 8 7.20 -6.82 10.97
N ALA A 9 6.64 -5.74 10.42
CA ALA A 9 5.42 -5.78 9.63
C ALA A 9 5.63 -6.37 8.23
N VAL A 10 6.75 -6.07 7.56
CA VAL A 10 7.03 -6.66 6.22
C VAL A 10 7.05 -8.20 6.30
N PRO A 11 7.88 -8.85 7.15
CA PRO A 11 7.89 -10.31 7.23
C PRO A 11 6.57 -10.91 7.74
N MET A 12 5.78 -10.14 8.48
CA MET A 12 4.44 -10.56 8.90
C MET A 12 3.48 -10.64 7.71
N LEU A 13 3.46 -9.62 6.84
CA LEU A 13 2.63 -9.62 5.63
C LEU A 13 3.05 -10.73 4.66
N ASP A 14 4.35 -10.95 4.50
CA ASP A 14 4.88 -12.06 3.69
C ASP A 14 4.38 -13.42 4.19
N LYS A 15 4.40 -13.65 5.51
CA LYS A 15 3.87 -14.88 6.14
C LYS A 15 2.37 -15.04 5.95
N LEU A 16 1.64 -13.94 5.87
CA LEU A 16 0.21 -13.91 5.56
C LEU A 16 -0.08 -14.04 4.07
N LYS A 17 0.96 -14.14 3.23
CA LYS A 17 0.86 -14.16 1.75
C LYS A 17 0.17 -12.91 1.21
N ILE A 18 0.38 -11.78 1.88
CA ILE A 18 -0.08 -10.47 1.42
C ILE A 18 1.12 -9.82 0.73
N ASP A 19 1.09 -9.81 -0.61
CA ASP A 19 2.14 -9.21 -1.42
C ASP A 19 1.93 -7.68 -1.52
N ASP A 20 2.57 -6.96 -0.60
CA ASP A 20 2.62 -5.50 -0.60
C ASP A 20 3.89 -5.04 -1.34
N VAL A 21 3.76 -4.93 -2.66
CA VAL A 21 4.85 -4.76 -3.64
C VAL A 21 5.89 -3.68 -3.31
N VAL A 22 5.51 -2.63 -2.58
CA VAL A 22 6.41 -1.52 -2.20
C VAL A 22 6.48 -1.29 -0.69
N GLY A 23 5.87 -2.18 0.11
CA GLY A 23 5.80 -2.04 1.56
C GLY A 23 4.95 -0.85 2.02
N ALA A 24 3.91 -0.49 1.27
CA ALA A 24 3.07 0.66 1.58
C ALA A 24 2.31 0.51 2.91
N ILE A 25 1.83 -0.69 3.24
CA ILE A 25 1.10 -0.97 4.48
C ILE A 25 2.02 -0.75 5.71
N PRO A 26 3.23 -1.35 5.79
CA PRO A 26 4.14 -1.11 6.90
C PRO A 26 4.57 0.36 7.06
N VAL A 27 4.98 1.03 5.97
CA VAL A 27 5.61 2.37 6.05
C VAL A 27 4.61 3.52 6.12
N HIS A 28 3.42 3.37 5.53
CA HIS A 28 2.39 4.42 5.53
C HIS A 28 1.25 4.13 6.48
N LEU A 29 0.63 2.93 6.42
CA LEU A 29 -0.53 2.63 7.27
C LEU A 29 -0.11 2.39 8.73
N LEU A 30 0.73 1.39 9.00
CA LEU A 30 1.06 1.01 10.38
C LEU A 30 1.94 2.06 11.07
N ALA A 31 2.99 2.53 10.40
CA ALA A 31 3.81 3.61 10.94
C ALA A 31 3.03 4.93 11.04
N GLY A 32 2.06 5.18 10.15
CA GLY A 32 1.15 6.32 10.22
C GLY A 32 0.23 6.26 11.44
N ILE A 33 -0.42 5.13 11.68
CA ILE A 33 -1.24 4.89 12.89
C ILE A 33 -0.42 5.16 14.16
N TRP A 34 0.79 4.60 14.23
CA TRP A 34 1.70 4.88 15.35
C TRP A 34 2.01 6.38 15.47
N GLY A 35 2.37 7.03 14.36
CA GLY A 35 2.71 8.46 14.32
C GLY A 35 1.57 9.33 14.83
N THR A 36 0.34 9.07 14.38
CA THR A 36 -0.87 9.78 14.82
C THR A 36 -1.14 9.59 16.31
N LEU A 37 -1.02 8.36 16.82
CA LEU A 37 -1.17 8.13 18.27
C LEU A 37 -0.05 8.80 19.08
N ALA A 38 1.19 8.81 18.58
CA ALA A 38 2.34 9.39 19.26
C ALA A 38 2.26 10.93 19.40
N VAL A 39 1.36 11.62 18.70
CA VAL A 39 1.17 13.08 18.82
C VAL A 39 0.89 13.52 20.25
N VAL A 40 0.20 12.69 21.07
CA VAL A 40 -0.10 13.05 22.47
C VAL A 40 1.15 13.14 23.35
N ILE A 41 2.28 12.59 22.91
CA ILE A 41 3.55 12.62 23.64
C ILE A 41 4.19 14.01 23.55
N THR A 42 3.98 14.71 22.43
CA THR A 42 4.65 15.98 22.13
C THR A 42 3.71 17.17 22.09
N ASN A 43 2.39 16.95 22.03
CA ASN A 43 1.37 18.00 22.02
C ASN A 43 0.38 17.82 23.18
N PRO A 44 0.38 18.73 24.18
CA PRO A 44 -0.50 18.63 25.35
C PRO A 44 -1.99 18.86 25.03
N ASP A 45 -2.32 19.50 23.92
CA ASP A 45 -3.72 19.71 23.49
C ASP A 45 -4.30 18.48 22.78
N ALA A 46 -3.45 17.52 22.39
CA ALA A 46 -3.88 16.30 21.73
C ALA A 46 -4.38 15.28 22.75
N THR A 47 -5.53 14.65 22.45
CA THR A 47 -6.08 13.55 23.27
C THR A 47 -5.94 12.22 22.53
N LEU A 48 -5.71 11.13 23.27
CA LEU A 48 -5.63 9.78 22.68
C LEU A 48 -6.92 9.42 21.92
N TRP A 49 -8.07 9.78 22.48
CA TRP A 49 -9.36 9.55 21.83
C TRP A 49 -9.49 10.35 20.53
N GLY A 50 -9.08 11.63 20.51
CA GLY A 50 -9.11 12.45 19.31
C GLY A 50 -8.23 11.88 18.19
N GLN A 51 -7.03 11.40 18.52
CA GLN A 51 -6.14 10.76 17.56
C GLN A 51 -6.71 9.44 17.04
N PHE A 52 -7.22 8.58 17.92
CA PHE A 52 -7.85 7.31 17.54
C PHE A 52 -9.09 7.51 16.66
N ALA A 53 -9.99 8.42 17.05
CA ALA A 53 -11.18 8.74 16.27
C ALA A 53 -10.81 9.26 14.87
N SER A 54 -9.77 10.08 14.77
CA SER A 54 -9.27 10.59 13.48
C SER A 54 -8.75 9.47 12.58
N ILE A 55 -8.00 8.51 13.13
CA ILE A 55 -7.52 7.32 12.39
C ILE A 55 -8.71 6.55 11.81
N VAL A 56 -9.75 6.30 12.62
CA VAL A 56 -10.94 5.57 12.18
C VAL A 56 -11.72 6.34 11.13
N ILE A 57 -11.93 7.64 11.32
CA ILE A 57 -12.67 8.49 10.37
C ILE A 57 -11.96 8.53 9.02
N VAL A 58 -10.65 8.81 9.02
CA VAL A 58 -9.86 8.86 7.77
C VAL A 58 -9.79 7.48 7.13
N GLY A 59 -9.53 6.43 7.92
CA GLY A 59 -9.46 5.06 7.42
C GLY A 59 -10.77 4.61 6.76
N ALA A 60 -11.91 4.85 7.42
CA ALA A 60 -13.23 4.53 6.87
C ALA A 60 -13.53 5.33 5.60
N PHE A 61 -13.28 6.64 5.60
CA PHE A 61 -13.50 7.50 4.44
C PHE A 61 -12.66 7.04 3.24
N VAL A 62 -11.34 6.89 3.43
CA VAL A 62 -10.43 6.50 2.34
C VAL A 62 -10.73 5.10 1.83
N PHE A 63 -11.02 4.14 2.73
CA PHE A 63 -11.37 2.78 2.33
C PHE A 63 -12.64 2.74 1.48
N VAL A 64 -13.73 3.38 1.93
CA VAL A 64 -15.01 3.38 1.22
C VAL A 64 -14.89 4.08 -0.13
N VAL A 65 -14.29 5.27 -0.17
CA VAL A 65 -14.14 6.03 -1.42
C VAL A 65 -13.24 5.27 -2.41
N SER A 66 -12.10 4.76 -1.95
CA SER A 66 -11.20 3.99 -2.80
C SER A 66 -11.88 2.72 -3.31
N PHE A 67 -12.56 1.97 -2.45
CA PHE A 67 -13.28 0.76 -2.84
C PHE A 67 -14.30 1.04 -3.95
N ILE A 68 -15.08 2.12 -3.83
CA ILE A 68 -16.03 2.53 -4.87
C ILE A 68 -15.30 2.85 -6.18
N ILE A 69 -14.25 3.67 -6.13
CA ILE A 69 -13.49 4.07 -7.32
C ILE A 69 -12.88 2.83 -8.01
N TRP A 70 -12.19 1.97 -7.26
CA TRP A 70 -11.58 0.75 -7.80
C TRP A 70 -12.64 -0.22 -8.36
N ALA A 71 -13.79 -0.35 -7.71
CA ALA A 71 -14.89 -1.18 -8.22
C ALA A 71 -15.46 -0.64 -9.55
N VAL A 72 -15.59 0.68 -9.68
CA VAL A 72 -16.04 1.32 -10.93
C VAL A 72 -15.02 1.10 -12.04
N ILE A 73 -13.73 1.37 -11.79
CA ILE A 73 -12.66 1.18 -12.80
C ILE A 73 -12.60 -0.30 -13.23
N LYS A 74 -12.68 -1.22 -12.26
CA LYS A 74 -12.71 -2.66 -12.53
C LYS A 74 -13.89 -3.06 -13.42
N GLY A 75 -15.05 -2.44 -13.23
CA GLY A 75 -16.25 -2.73 -14.00
C GLY A 75 -16.28 -2.10 -15.40
N THR A 76 -15.51 -1.04 -15.66
CA THR A 76 -15.55 -0.30 -16.94
C THR A 76 -14.38 -0.60 -17.85
N MET A 77 -13.15 -0.60 -17.33
CA MET A 77 -11.92 -0.74 -18.14
C MET A 77 -10.94 -1.80 -17.63
N GLY A 78 -11.16 -2.31 -16.41
CA GLY A 78 -10.23 -3.25 -15.76
C GLY A 78 -9.14 -2.52 -14.96
N ILE A 79 -8.55 -3.22 -13.99
CA ILE A 79 -7.52 -2.70 -13.06
C ILE A 79 -6.25 -3.57 -13.01
N ARG A 80 -6.25 -4.70 -13.72
CA ARG A 80 -5.09 -5.59 -13.91
C ARG A 80 -5.00 -5.95 -15.38
N VAL A 81 -3.77 -6.15 -15.85
CA VAL A 81 -3.48 -6.72 -17.16
C VAL A 81 -3.91 -8.18 -17.23
N SER A 82 -3.88 -8.76 -18.43
CA SER A 82 -4.13 -10.19 -18.61
C SER A 82 -3.04 -11.03 -17.94
N GLU A 83 -3.36 -12.30 -17.62
CA GLU A 83 -2.38 -13.24 -17.03
C GLU A 83 -1.17 -13.46 -17.96
N GLU A 84 -1.38 -13.46 -19.28
CA GLU A 84 -0.32 -13.55 -20.27
C GLU A 84 0.63 -12.34 -20.21
N GLU A 85 0.09 -11.13 -20.15
CA GLU A 85 0.87 -9.89 -20.02
C GLU A 85 1.57 -9.79 -18.65
N GLU A 86 0.93 -10.27 -17.57
CA GLU A 86 1.52 -10.32 -16.24
C GLU A 86 2.74 -11.25 -16.20
N VAL A 87 2.67 -12.42 -16.86
CA VAL A 87 3.79 -13.36 -16.99
C VAL A 87 4.90 -12.82 -17.90
N MET A 88 4.53 -12.10 -18.97
CA MET A 88 5.48 -11.51 -19.91
C MET A 88 6.27 -10.34 -19.28
N GLY A 89 5.63 -9.60 -18.37
CA GLY A 89 6.15 -8.38 -17.77
C GLY A 89 5.67 -7.12 -18.50
N LEU A 90 5.26 -6.11 -17.72
CA LEU A 90 4.64 -4.88 -18.24
C LEU A 90 5.56 -4.07 -19.16
N ASP A 91 6.87 -4.06 -18.92
CA ASP A 91 7.82 -3.35 -19.79
C ASP A 91 7.76 -3.88 -21.23
N LYS A 92 7.61 -5.20 -21.40
CA LYS A 92 7.50 -5.84 -22.72
C LYS A 92 6.08 -5.71 -23.30
N ALA A 93 5.06 -5.90 -22.47
CA ALA A 93 3.66 -5.86 -22.91
C ALA A 93 3.19 -4.44 -23.30
N GLU A 94 3.56 -3.41 -22.54
CA GLU A 94 3.09 -2.04 -22.75
C GLU A 94 4.06 -1.17 -23.55
N VAL A 95 5.37 -1.33 -23.33
CA VAL A 95 6.41 -0.47 -23.93
C VAL A 95 7.15 -1.17 -25.07
N GLY A 96 7.11 -2.51 -25.15
CA GLY A 96 7.77 -3.30 -26.18
C GLY A 96 9.28 -3.45 -25.98
N VAL A 97 9.77 -3.19 -24.76
CA VAL A 97 11.19 -3.29 -24.41
C VAL A 97 11.38 -4.23 -23.23
N GLU A 98 12.55 -4.87 -23.14
CA GLU A 98 12.90 -5.60 -21.93
C GLU A 98 13.41 -4.62 -20.87
N ALA A 99 13.08 -4.87 -19.60
CA ALA A 99 13.50 -4.04 -18.47
C ALA A 99 15.04 -3.95 -18.37
N TYR A 100 15.71 -5.06 -18.68
CA TYR A 100 17.16 -5.23 -18.60
C TYR A 100 17.69 -5.98 -19.85
N PRO A 101 17.72 -5.31 -21.02
CA PRO A 101 18.06 -5.92 -22.30
C PRO A 101 19.50 -6.47 -22.34
N GLU A 102 20.38 -5.99 -21.47
CA GLU A 102 21.75 -6.48 -21.29
C GLU A 102 21.85 -7.90 -20.70
N PHE A 103 20.78 -8.41 -20.07
CA PHE A 103 20.69 -9.78 -19.56
C PHE A 103 19.75 -10.68 -20.38
N GLY A 104 19.06 -10.11 -21.38
CA GLY A 104 18.21 -10.84 -22.30
C GLY A 104 19.04 -11.64 -23.31
N VAL A 105 18.60 -12.87 -23.61
CA VAL A 105 19.04 -13.58 -24.81
C VAL A 105 18.19 -12.98 -25.93
N GLY A 106 18.77 -12.05 -26.70
CA GLY A 106 18.05 -11.26 -27.71
C GLY A 106 17.14 -12.04 -28.65
#